data_AF-A0A1Y1R0L4-F1
#
_entry.id   AF-A0A1Y1R0L4-F1
#
_cell.length_a   1.000
_cell.length_b   1.000
_cell.length_c   1.000
_cell.angle_alpha   90.00
_cell.angle_beta   90.00
_cell.angle_gamma   90.00
#
_symmetry.space_group_name_H-M   'P 1'
#
loop_
_entity.id
_entity.type
_entity.pdbx_description
1 polymer ?
#
loop_
_entity_poly.entity_id
_entity_poly.type
_entity_poly.pdbx_seq_one_letter_code
_entity_poly.pdbx_strand_id
1 'polypeptide(L)' 'MNLPIVTAEQRQQEHKGVKAVLLGQSGVGKTSQLWTLPADKTLFIDLEAGDLAIQGWQGDSIRPRTWDD' A
#
# COMPACT_ATOMS: atom_id res chain seq x y z
N MET A 1 26.38 8.57 -6.00
CA MET A 1 25.22 8.86 -5.14
C MET A 1 25.39 8.07 -3.85
N ASN A 2 25.21 8.70 -2.69
CA ASN A 2 25.31 8.01 -1.40
C ASN A 2 23.93 7.42 -1.07
N LEU A 3 23.83 6.11 -0.90
CA LEU A 3 22.58 5.49 -0.46
C LEU A 3 22.33 5.91 1.01
N PRO A 4 21.15 6.44 1.35
CA PRO A 4 20.85 6.88 2.71
C PRO A 4 20.59 5.68 3.61
N ILE A 5 21.64 4.94 3.96
CA ILE A 5 21.58 3.80 4.86
C ILE A 5 21.56 4.33 6.29
N VAL A 6 20.44 4.13 6.99
CA VAL A 6 20.22 4.57 8.38
C VAL A 6 20.52 3.45 9.38
N THR A 7 20.92 3.81 10.60
CA THR A 7 21.21 2.83 11.69
C THR A 7 19.95 2.15 12.21
N ALA A 8 20.11 1.11 13.02
CA ALA A 8 18.99 0.45 13.69
C ALA A 8 18.26 1.41 14.66
N GLU A 9 19.00 2.18 15.46
CA GLU A 9 18.44 3.19 16.36
C GLU A 9 17.63 4.24 15.60
N GLN A 10 18.14 4.73 14.47
CA GLN A 10 17.42 5.70 13.63
C GLN A 10 16.08 5.14 13.14
N ARG A 11 16.06 3.89 12.63
CA ARG A 11 14.81 3.22 12.21
C ARG A 11 13.83 2.98 13.36
N GLN A 12 14.31 2.77 14.59
CA GLN A 12 13.43 2.58 15.75
C GLN A 12 12.74 3.87 16.19
N GLN A 13 13.38 5.01 15.97
CA GLN A 13 12.84 6.33 16.31
C GLN A 13 11.79 6.84 15.31
N GLU A 14 11.71 6.25 14.11
CA GLU A 14 10.71 6.62 13.12
C GLU A 14 9.28 6.37 13.63
N HIS A 15 8.39 7.33 13.40
CA HIS A 15 6.98 7.19 13.75
C HIS A 15 6.32 6.12 12.89
N LYS A 16 5.90 5.01 13.52
CA LYS A 16 5.26 3.89 12.83
C LYS A 16 3.75 4.11 12.81
N GLY A 17 3.18 4.09 11.60
CA GLY A 17 1.73 4.04 11.41
C GLY A 17 1.13 2.70 11.88
N VAL A 18 -0.20 2.69 11.99
CA VAL A 18 -0.97 1.46 12.30
C VAL A 18 -0.81 0.45 11.16
N LYS A 19 -0.57 -0.81 11.53
CA LYS A 19 -0.63 -1.95 10.61
C LYS A 19 -1.91 -2.71 10.90
N ALA A 20 -2.81 -2.78 9.93
CA ALA A 20 -4.12 -3.39 10.08
C ALA A 20 -4.37 -4.43 8.97
N VAL A 21 -5.22 -5.40 9.28
CA VAL A 21 -5.74 -6.36 8.30
C VAL A 21 -7.26 -6.25 8.28
N LEU A 22 -7.84 -6.17 7.07
CA LEU A 22 -9.28 -6.17 6.87
C LEU A 22 -9.72 -7.55 6.40
N LEU A 23 -10.60 -8.20 7.17
CA LEU A 23 -11.11 -9.55 6.90
C LEU A 23 -12.61 -9.50 6.63
N GLY A 24 -13.09 -10.35 5.73
CA GLY A 24 -14.51 -10.45 5.40
C GLY A 24 -14.77 -11.15 4.07
N GLN A 25 -16.04 -11.47 3.82
CA GLN A 25 -16.49 -12.18 2.62
C GLN A 25 -16.10 -11.45 1.32
N SER A 26 -16.09 -12.18 0.20
CA SER A 26 -15.89 -11.56 -1.12
C SER A 26 -16.97 -10.52 -1.38
N GLY A 27 -16.60 -9.40 -2.03
CA GLY A 27 -17.54 -8.32 -2.35
C GLY A 27 -17.94 -7.40 -1.18
N VAL A 28 -17.51 -7.65 0.06
CA VAL A 28 -17.90 -6.82 1.22
C VAL A 28 -17.28 -5.40 1.23
N GLY A 29 -16.43 -5.06 0.26
CA GLY A 29 -15.84 -3.72 0.12
C GLY A 29 -14.45 -3.54 0.72
N LYS A 30 -13.70 -4.62 1.01
CA LYS A 30 -12.32 -4.54 1.55
C LYS A 30 -11.41 -3.62 0.72
N THR A 31 -11.33 -3.86 -0.59
CA THR A 31 -10.51 -3.04 -1.50
C THR A 31 -11.15 -1.68 -1.76
N SER A 32 -12.48 -1.60 -1.77
CA SER A 32 -13.23 -0.35 -1.99
C SER A 32 -13.02 0.69 -0.88
N GLN A 33 -12.50 0.31 0.30
CA GLN A 33 -12.07 1.26 1.33
C GLN A 33 -10.98 2.24 0.83
N LEU A 34 -10.29 1.92 -0.26
CA LEU A 34 -9.31 2.83 -0.85
C LEU A 34 -9.92 4.18 -1.28
N TRP A 35 -11.19 4.21 -1.67
CA TRP A 35 -11.94 5.43 -2.00
C TRP A 35 -12.13 6.37 -0.81
N THR A 36 -12.00 5.88 0.42
CA THR A 36 -12.11 6.70 1.64
C THR A 36 -10.77 7.32 2.05
N LEU A 37 -9.68 6.98 1.38
CA LEU A 37 -8.34 7.47 1.69
C LEU A 37 -7.95 8.63 0.75
N PRO A 38 -7.15 9.60 1.25
CA PRO A 38 -6.62 10.68 0.42
C PRO A 38 -5.67 10.12 -0.65
N ALA A 39 -6.04 10.26 -1.93
CA ALA A 39 -5.29 9.70 -3.05
C ALA A 39 -3.85 10.22 -3.16
N ASP A 40 -3.63 11.49 -2.83
CA ASP A 40 -2.31 12.16 -2.85
C ASP A 40 -1.35 11.68 -1.74
N LYS A 41 -1.86 10.91 -0.78
CA LYS A 41 -1.09 10.39 0.36
C LYS A 41 -1.17 8.87 0.50
N THR A 42 -1.71 8.19 -0.50
CA THR A 42 -1.97 6.75 -0.45
C THR A 42 -1.31 6.06 -1.63
N LEU A 43 -0.44 5.09 -1.34
CA LEU A 43 0.13 4.18 -2.33
C LEU A 43 -0.62 2.84 -2.26
N PHE A 44 -1.22 2.41 -3.38
CA PHE A 44 -1.83 1.09 -3.50
C PHE A 44 -0.86 0.08 -4.11
N ILE A 45 -0.53 -0.96 -3.36
CA ILE A 45 0.29 -2.08 -3.83
C ILE A 45 -0.62 -3.24 -4.17
N ASP A 46 -0.81 -3.50 -5.47
CA ASP A 46 -1.66 -4.58 -5.95
C ASP A 46 -0.87 -5.89 -6.00
N LEU A 47 -1.09 -6.74 -4.99
CA LEU A 47 -0.45 -8.06 -4.87
C LEU A 47 -1.37 -9.22 -5.30
N GLU A 48 -2.69 -9.01 -5.28
CA GLU A 48 -3.70 -10.08 -5.43
C GLU A 48 -4.69 -9.81 -6.58
N ALA A 49 -4.33 -8.91 -7.52
CA ALA A 49 -5.19 -8.46 -8.62
C ALA A 49 -6.53 -7.86 -8.16
N GLY A 50 -6.47 -7.04 -7.10
CA GLY A 50 -7.64 -6.38 -6.51
C GLY A 50 -8.05 -5.08 -7.21
N ASP A 51 -7.28 -4.63 -8.20
CA ASP A 51 -7.46 -3.37 -8.94
C ASP A 51 -8.84 -3.23 -9.61
N LEU A 52 -9.49 -4.34 -9.98
CA LEU A 52 -10.84 -4.34 -10.55
C LEU A 52 -11.88 -3.64 -9.64
N ALA A 53 -11.75 -3.78 -8.31
CA ALA A 53 -12.71 -3.19 -7.36
C ALA A 53 -12.56 -1.67 -7.17
N ILE A 54 -11.51 -1.08 -7.74
CA ILE A 54 -11.13 0.33 -7.59
C ILE A 54 -10.85 0.98 -8.95
N GLN A 55 -11.43 0.46 -10.04
CA GLN A 55 -11.26 1.04 -11.37
C GLN A 55 -11.63 2.53 -11.36
N GLY A 56 -10.72 3.36 -11.87
CA GLY A 56 -10.86 4.82 -11.90
C GLY A 56 -10.45 5.53 -10.62
N TRP A 57 -9.94 4.83 -9.60
CA TRP A 57 -9.30 5.50 -8.46
C TRP A 57 -8.03 6.23 -8.93
N GLN A 58 -7.87 7.48 -8.48
CA GLN A 58 -6.89 8.42 -9.05
C GLN A 58 -5.56 8.44 -8.29
N GLY A 59 -5.37 7.55 -7.30
CA GLY A 59 -4.13 7.46 -6.53
C GLY A 59 -3.07 6.61 -7.22
N ASP A 60 -1.84 6.71 -6.71
CA ASP A 60 -0.72 5.94 -7.23
C ASP A 60 -0.87 4.45 -6.93
N SER A 61 -0.58 3.61 -7.94
CA SER A 61 -0.59 2.17 -7.80
C SER A 61 0.66 1.53 -8.39
N ILE A 62 1.17 0.52 -7.69
CA ILE A 62 2.20 -0.38 -8.21
C ILE A 62 1.66 -1.80 -8.23
N ARG A 63 2.04 -2.54 -9.28
CA ARG A 63 1.72 -3.97 -9.43
C ARG A 63 3.01 -4.77 -9.56
N PRO A 64 3.67 -5.09 -8.43
CA PRO A 64 4.86 -5.91 -8.43
C PRO A 64 4.53 -7.27 -9.05
N ARG A 65 5.32 -7.73 -10.03
CA ARG A 65 5.11 -9.03 -10.68
C ARG A 65 6.01 -10.12 -10.12
N THR A 66 7.29 -9.80 -9.96
CA THR A 66 8.32 -10.68 -9.42
C THR A 66 9.53 -9.83 -9.05
N TRP A 67 10.50 -10.45 -8.39
CA TRP A 67 11.86 -9.95 -8.38
C TRP A 67 12.48 -10.33 -9.73
N ASP A 68 12.99 -9.34 -10.48
CA ASP A 68 13.92 -9.59 -11.57
C ASP A 68 15.32 -9.78 -10.95
N ASP A 69 16.10 -10.74 -11.47
CA ASP A 69 17.49 -10.99 -11.02
C ASP A 69 18.43 -9.81 -11.35
#